data_AF-I3R5P0-F1
#
_entry.id   AF-I3R5P0-F1
#
_cell.length_a   1.000
_cell.length_b   1.000
_cell.length_c   1.000
_cell.angle_alpha   90.00
_cell.angle_beta   90.00
_cell.angle_gamma   90.00
#
_symmetry.space_group_name_H-M   'P 1'
#
loop_
_entity.id
_entity.type
_entity.pdbx_description
1 polymer ?
#
loop_
_entity_poly.entity_id
_entity_poly.type
_entity_poly.pdbx_seq_one_letter_code
_entity_poly.pdbx_strand_id
1 'polypeptide(L)'
;MSDSVSSLLTRTQRERVQSAFEDVEPAKRRRDERKIRTRIAAGVSDFDLLVTYPDRQFELAFEDRANQELRSDLADAYLTIERIRVLTDIDRDAMIETAQERQRSATDEKTESLENVQLRTCDDWRRTIETELADEYRPSRWKRLSDTLLKIGVALLVFVSLLAVVAPDFTNGYGSIPGIVGAGILFSGLAIVGVRAVKYDVLPALRWVATDPSAAFRAFWDQF
;
A
#
# COMPACT_ATOMS: atom_id res chain seq x y z
N MET A 1 2.22 48.65 13.22
CA MET A 1 0.93 47.98 12.95
C MET A 1 1.26 46.51 12.79
N SER A 2 0.70 45.62 13.61
CA SER A 2 0.87 44.19 13.40
C SER A 2 0.07 43.83 12.15
N ASP A 3 0.75 43.53 11.04
CA ASP A 3 0.11 42.97 9.86
C ASP A 3 -0.46 41.61 10.24
N SER A 4 -1.70 41.60 10.74
CA SER A 4 -2.40 40.38 11.05
C SER A 4 -2.72 39.71 9.72
N VAL A 5 -1.93 38.71 9.35
CA VAL A 5 -2.15 37.86 8.18
C VAL A 5 -3.62 37.43 8.20
N SER A 6 -4.32 37.67 7.09
CA SER A 6 -5.76 37.40 6.99
C SER A 6 -6.00 35.90 6.95
N SER A 7 -6.12 35.27 8.12
CA SER A 7 -6.53 33.88 8.23
C SER A 7 -7.94 33.68 7.69
N LEU A 8 -8.20 32.50 7.10
CA LEU A 8 -9.49 32.13 6.49
C LEU A 8 -10.69 32.50 7.38
N LEU A 9 -10.58 32.21 8.68
CA LEU A 9 -11.54 32.61 9.70
C LEU A 9 -10.92 33.62 10.65
N THR A 10 -11.68 34.63 11.07
CA THR A 10 -11.21 35.53 12.13
C THR A 10 -11.11 34.79 13.46
N ARG A 11 -10.33 35.33 14.41
CA ARG A 11 -10.24 34.78 15.77
C ARG A 11 -11.62 34.55 16.40
N THR A 12 -12.49 35.55 16.34
CA THR A 12 -13.86 35.45 16.87
C THR A 12 -14.70 34.39 16.16
N GLN A 13 -14.52 34.18 14.86
CA GLN A 13 -15.22 33.12 14.13
C GLN A 13 -14.74 31.73 14.55
N ARG A 14 -13.43 31.56 14.80
CA ARG A 14 -12.88 30.30 15.32
C ARG A 14 -13.42 29.97 16.71
N GLU A 15 -13.40 30.95 17.62
CA GLU A 15 -13.97 30.81 18.96
C GLU A 15 -15.45 30.40 18.91
N ARG A 16 -16.25 31.02 18.03
CA ARG A 16 -17.67 30.67 17.83
C ARG A 16 -17.90 29.27 17.27
N VAL A 17 -17.04 28.80 16.36
CA VAL A 17 -17.12 27.43 15.83
C VAL A 17 -16.78 26.41 16.92
N GLN A 18 -15.77 26.69 17.74
CA GLN A 18 -15.37 25.83 18.86
C GLN A 18 -16.45 25.72 19.94
N SER A 19 -17.13 26.82 20.25
CA SER A 19 -18.24 26.83 21.23
C SER A 19 -19.60 26.45 20.63
N ALA A 20 -19.64 25.90 19.41
CA ALA A 20 -20.88 25.56 18.70
C ALA A 20 -21.95 26.68 18.66
N PHE A 21 -21.49 27.94 18.72
CA PHE A 21 -22.34 29.15 18.78
C PHE A 21 -23.28 29.22 20.01
N GLU A 22 -22.95 28.55 21.13
CA GLU A 22 -23.80 28.50 22.34
C GLU A 22 -24.22 29.89 22.85
N ASP A 23 -23.29 30.85 22.89
CA ASP A 23 -23.52 32.21 23.42
C ASP A 23 -23.92 33.25 22.36
N VAL A 24 -24.35 32.82 21.16
CA VAL A 24 -24.64 33.72 20.06
C VAL A 24 -26.13 33.80 19.77
N GLU A 25 -26.68 35.02 19.82
CA GLU A 25 -28.08 35.29 19.46
C GLU A 25 -28.48 34.65 18.12
N PRO A 26 -29.69 34.08 17.97
CA PRO A 26 -30.07 33.29 16.79
C PRO A 26 -29.89 34.02 15.45
N ALA A 27 -30.21 35.32 15.39
CA ALA A 27 -30.07 36.11 14.17
C ALA A 27 -28.60 36.33 13.78
N LYS A 28 -27.74 36.58 14.78
CA LYS A 28 -26.30 36.75 14.61
C LYS A 28 -25.62 35.42 14.26
N ARG A 29 -26.04 34.33 14.90
CA ARG A 29 -25.58 32.97 14.61
C ARG A 29 -25.81 32.60 13.14
N ARG A 30 -27.03 32.75 12.62
CA ARG A 30 -27.33 32.45 11.20
C ARG A 30 -26.47 33.27 10.23
N ARG A 31 -26.25 34.54 10.54
CA ARG A 31 -25.41 35.43 9.73
C ARG A 31 -23.95 34.96 9.74
N ASP A 32 -23.42 34.64 10.91
CA ASP A 32 -22.03 34.20 11.05
C ASP A 32 -21.80 32.83 10.45
N GLU A 33 -22.69 31.87 10.67
CA GLU A 33 -22.66 30.56 10.01
C GLU A 33 -22.63 30.71 8.48
N ARG A 34 -23.48 31.57 7.90
CA ARG A 34 -23.48 31.83 6.46
C ARG A 34 -22.14 32.40 6.00
N LYS A 35 -21.58 33.38 6.70
CA LYS A 35 -20.28 33.97 6.37
C LYS A 35 -19.14 32.95 6.46
N ILE A 36 -19.14 32.12 7.51
CA ILE A 36 -18.13 31.08 7.70
C ILE A 36 -18.21 30.06 6.57
N ARG A 37 -19.41 29.59 6.21
CA ARG A 37 -19.61 28.67 5.08
C ARG A 37 -19.09 29.27 3.77
N THR A 38 -19.42 30.53 3.47
CA THR A 38 -18.93 31.21 2.27
C THR A 38 -17.40 31.31 2.26
N ARG A 39 -16.77 31.61 3.39
CA ARG A 39 -15.30 31.69 3.49
C ARG A 39 -14.64 30.33 3.31
N ILE A 40 -15.17 29.28 3.94
CA ILE A 40 -14.64 27.92 3.78
C ILE A 40 -14.74 27.49 2.32
N ALA A 41 -15.90 27.71 1.68
CA ALA A 41 -16.07 27.40 0.25
C ALA A 41 -15.08 28.16 -0.62
N ALA A 42 -14.91 29.47 -0.40
CA ALA A 42 -13.94 30.28 -1.13
C ALA A 42 -12.50 29.80 -0.91
N GLY A 43 -12.12 29.47 0.34
CA GLY A 43 -10.79 28.96 0.64
C GLY A 43 -10.46 27.61 -0.02
N VAL A 44 -11.46 26.75 -0.23
CA VAL A 44 -11.29 25.53 -1.04
C VAL A 44 -11.09 25.89 -2.52
N SER A 45 -11.82 26.88 -3.03
CA SER A 45 -11.64 27.36 -4.40
C SER A 45 -10.28 28.06 -4.63
N ASP A 46 -9.69 28.67 -3.61
CA ASP A 46 -8.38 29.33 -3.72
C ASP A 46 -7.26 28.33 -4.09
N PHE A 47 -7.42 27.03 -3.84
CA PHE A 47 -6.46 26.02 -4.28
C PHE A 47 -6.31 25.95 -5.81
N ASP A 48 -7.33 26.37 -6.57
CA ASP A 48 -7.23 26.48 -8.04
C ASP A 48 -6.07 27.40 -8.46
N LEU A 49 -5.90 28.51 -7.74
CA LEU A 49 -4.79 29.43 -7.94
C LEU A 49 -3.48 28.88 -7.37
N LEU A 50 -3.54 28.23 -6.20
CA LEU A 50 -2.34 27.72 -5.53
C LEU A 50 -1.69 26.54 -6.25
N VAL A 51 -2.44 25.76 -7.05
CA VAL A 51 -1.89 24.65 -7.84
C VAL A 51 -0.86 25.13 -8.86
N THR A 52 -1.00 26.35 -9.39
CA THR A 52 -0.05 26.92 -10.37
C THR A 52 0.89 27.95 -9.74
N TYR A 53 0.92 28.02 -8.41
CA TYR A 53 1.74 28.97 -7.69
C TYR A 53 3.22 28.55 -7.76
N PRO A 54 4.15 29.46 -8.10
CA PRO A 54 5.54 29.07 -8.34
C PRO A 54 6.22 28.48 -7.10
N ASP A 55 7.02 27.43 -7.29
CA ASP A 55 7.70 26.71 -6.22
C ASP A 55 8.52 27.64 -5.31
N ARG A 56 9.28 28.55 -5.90
CA ARG A 56 10.07 29.56 -5.18
C ARG A 56 9.22 30.40 -4.21
N GLN A 57 7.96 30.66 -4.55
CA GLN A 57 7.08 31.42 -3.67
C GLN A 57 6.56 30.58 -2.51
N PHE A 58 6.34 29.28 -2.70
CA PHE A 58 6.06 28.37 -1.59
C PHE A 58 7.27 28.24 -0.66
N GLU A 59 8.48 28.12 -1.20
CA GLU A 59 9.71 28.11 -0.39
C GLU A 59 9.81 29.34 0.50
N LEU A 60 9.62 30.54 -0.07
CA LEU A 60 9.61 31.80 0.68
C LEU A 60 8.48 31.87 1.72
N ALA A 61 7.29 31.35 1.39
CA ALA A 61 6.14 31.37 2.30
C ALA A 61 6.34 30.49 3.54
N PHE A 62 7.22 29.48 3.47
CA PHE A 62 7.49 28.53 4.53
C PHE A 62 8.92 28.59 5.07
N GLU A 63 9.75 29.53 4.62
CA GLU A 63 11.19 29.65 4.98
C GLU A 63 11.41 29.70 6.50
N ASP A 64 10.57 30.46 7.22
CA ASP A 64 10.66 30.65 8.67
C ASP A 64 9.91 29.60 9.51
N ARG A 65 9.30 28.58 8.87
CA ARG A 65 8.47 27.59 9.56
C ARG A 65 9.29 26.37 9.96
N ALA A 66 9.13 25.93 11.21
CA ALA A 66 9.73 24.67 11.63
C ALA A 66 9.06 23.47 10.92
N ASN A 67 9.87 22.52 10.41
CA ASN A 67 9.38 21.34 9.69
C ASN A 67 8.31 20.54 10.46
N GLN A 68 8.39 20.50 11.79
CA GLN A 68 7.42 19.79 12.63
C GLN A 68 6.06 20.49 12.63
N GLU A 69 6.05 21.82 12.71
CA GLU A 69 4.82 22.62 12.66
C GLU A 69 4.18 22.51 11.28
N LEU A 70 4.97 22.65 10.22
CA LEU A 70 4.51 22.50 8.84
C LEU A 70 3.91 21.10 8.61
N ARG A 71 4.52 20.04 9.14
CA ARG A 71 3.97 18.68 9.03
C ARG A 71 2.62 18.54 9.72
N SER A 72 2.44 19.16 10.88
CA SER A 72 1.14 19.16 11.58
C SER A 72 0.09 19.90 10.77
N ASP A 73 0.42 21.10 10.27
CA ASP A 73 -0.48 21.93 9.48
C ASP A 73 -0.91 21.20 8.18
N LEU A 74 0.02 20.53 7.50
CA LEU A 74 -0.27 19.73 6.31
C LEU A 74 -1.15 18.50 6.61
N ALA A 75 -0.96 17.85 7.76
CA ALA A 75 -1.81 16.75 8.18
C ALA A 75 -3.25 17.20 8.44
N ASP A 76 -3.42 18.36 9.11
CA ASP A 76 -4.75 18.95 9.36
C ASP A 76 -5.43 19.40 8.05
N ALA A 77 -4.66 19.94 7.11
CA ALA A 77 -5.16 20.29 5.78
C ALA A 77 -5.62 19.03 5.01
N TYR A 78 -4.82 17.96 5.02
CA TYR A 78 -5.17 16.69 4.39
C TYR A 78 -6.45 16.09 4.98
N LEU A 79 -6.55 16.01 6.31
CA LEU A 79 -7.76 15.51 6.99
C LEU A 79 -8.99 16.35 6.67
N THR A 80 -8.82 17.67 6.54
CA THR A 80 -9.91 18.58 6.17
C THR A 80 -10.41 18.30 4.75
N ILE A 81 -9.51 18.13 3.79
CA ILE A 81 -9.84 17.80 2.39
C ILE A 81 -10.56 16.45 2.31
N GLU A 82 -10.02 15.41 2.95
CA GLU A 82 -10.65 14.07 2.98
C GLU A 82 -12.02 14.10 3.66
N ARG A 83 -12.17 14.86 4.74
CA ARG A 83 -13.47 15.01 5.41
C ARG A 83 -14.48 15.70 4.50
N ILE A 84 -14.09 16.74 3.76
CA ILE A 84 -14.97 17.39 2.77
C ILE A 84 -15.38 16.36 1.72
N ARG A 85 -14.42 15.63 1.13
CA ARG A 85 -14.66 14.58 0.13
C ARG A 85 -15.71 13.58 0.61
N VAL A 86 -15.55 13.03 1.82
CA VAL A 86 -16.48 12.06 2.42
C VAL A 86 -17.87 12.68 2.64
N LEU A 87 -17.94 13.91 3.17
CA LEU A 87 -19.22 14.59 3.42
C LEU A 87 -19.97 14.93 2.13
N THR A 88 -19.27 15.12 1.02
CA THR A 88 -19.85 15.40 -0.30
C THR A 88 -20.03 14.16 -1.17
N ASP A 89 -19.75 12.97 -0.63
CA ASP A 89 -19.85 11.69 -1.35
C ASP A 89 -19.03 11.66 -2.67
N ILE A 90 -17.84 12.25 -2.63
CA ILE A 90 -16.92 12.23 -3.77
C ILE A 90 -16.05 10.97 -3.68
N ASP A 91 -16.04 10.18 -4.75
CA ASP A 91 -15.17 9.01 -4.84
C ASP A 91 -13.68 9.42 -4.79
N ARG A 92 -12.88 8.66 -4.03
CA ARG A 92 -11.47 8.98 -3.82
C ARG A 92 -10.66 8.81 -5.11
N ASP A 93 -10.92 7.75 -5.86
CA ASP A 93 -10.17 7.47 -7.08
C ASP A 93 -10.55 8.48 -8.17
N ALA A 94 -11.83 8.83 -8.30
CA ALA A 94 -12.28 9.90 -9.21
C ALA A 94 -11.66 11.27 -8.89
N MET A 95 -11.51 11.61 -7.60
CA MET A 95 -10.82 12.83 -7.18
C MET A 95 -9.32 12.78 -7.56
N ILE A 96 -8.68 11.63 -7.38
CA ILE A 96 -7.27 11.43 -7.72
C ILE A 96 -7.05 11.52 -9.23
N GLU A 97 -7.93 10.92 -10.04
CA GLU A 97 -7.89 11.02 -11.51
C GLU A 97 -8.00 12.49 -11.97
N THR A 98 -8.94 13.23 -11.38
CA THR A 98 -9.09 14.67 -11.66
C THR A 98 -7.85 15.45 -11.26
N ALA A 99 -7.24 15.12 -10.11
CA ALA A 99 -6.01 15.76 -9.65
C ALA A 99 -4.81 15.43 -10.55
N GLN A 100 -4.71 14.20 -11.07
CA GLN A 100 -3.69 13.81 -12.05
C GLN A 100 -3.87 14.56 -13.38
N GLU A 101 -5.10 14.75 -13.86
CA GLU A 101 -5.37 15.54 -15.07
C GLU A 101 -4.97 17.02 -14.89
N ARG A 102 -5.30 17.57 -13.72
CA ARG A 102 -4.88 18.92 -13.32
C ARG A 102 -3.37 19.06 -13.22
N GLN A 103 -2.69 18.11 -12.59
CA GLN A 103 -1.23 18.05 -12.47
C GLN A 103 -0.58 18.12 -13.86
N ARG A 104 -0.99 17.25 -14.80
CA ARG A 104 -0.46 17.23 -16.17
C ARG A 104 -0.64 18.55 -16.91
N SER A 105 -1.70 19.28 -16.61
CA SER A 105 -2.03 20.56 -17.26
C SER A 105 -1.35 21.76 -16.58
N ALA A 106 -0.98 21.63 -15.31
CA ALA A 106 -0.38 22.69 -14.50
C ALA A 106 1.15 22.63 -14.47
N THR A 107 1.76 21.48 -14.76
CA THR A 107 3.22 21.32 -14.78
C THR A 107 3.87 22.20 -15.85
N ASP A 108 4.70 23.13 -15.38
CA ASP A 108 5.59 23.99 -16.19
C ASP A 108 6.92 24.20 -15.41
N GLU A 109 7.90 24.90 -16.00
CA GLU A 109 9.22 25.17 -15.41
C GLU A 109 9.16 25.80 -14.01
N LYS A 110 8.07 26.50 -13.67
CA LYS A 110 7.90 27.18 -12.37
C LYS A 110 7.25 26.31 -11.29
N THR A 111 6.77 25.12 -11.64
CA THR A 111 6.01 24.21 -10.79
C THR A 111 6.56 22.78 -10.91
N GLU A 112 7.87 22.63 -10.98
CA GLU A 112 8.57 21.34 -11.10
C GLU A 112 8.25 20.43 -9.90
N SER A 113 7.98 21.02 -8.73
CA SER A 113 7.53 20.29 -7.54
C SER A 113 6.30 19.41 -7.79
N LEU A 114 5.42 19.81 -8.72
CA LEU A 114 4.26 19.03 -9.10
C LEU A 114 4.65 17.67 -9.69
N GLU A 115 5.76 17.56 -10.44
CA GLU A 115 6.20 16.27 -11.01
C GLU A 115 6.55 15.24 -9.94
N ASN A 116 6.96 15.71 -8.76
CA ASN A 116 7.32 14.87 -7.62
C ASN A 116 6.10 14.41 -6.80
N VAL A 117 4.92 14.99 -7.04
CA VAL A 117 3.69 14.62 -6.32
C VAL A 117 3.14 13.30 -6.85
N GLN A 118 3.22 12.25 -6.03
CA GLN A 118 2.71 10.93 -6.38
C GLN A 118 1.23 10.78 -6.01
N LEU A 119 0.37 10.88 -7.02
CA LEU A 119 -1.06 10.64 -6.91
C LEU A 119 -1.37 9.21 -7.40
N ARG A 120 -1.90 8.33 -6.55
CA ARG A 120 -2.17 6.92 -6.89
C ARG A 120 -3.60 6.51 -6.54
N THR A 121 -4.31 5.96 -7.53
CA THR A 121 -5.62 5.34 -7.33
C THR A 121 -5.49 3.95 -6.67
N CYS A 122 -6.59 3.38 -6.19
CA CYS A 122 -6.58 2.00 -5.68
C CYS A 122 -6.22 0.99 -6.78
N ASP A 123 -6.64 1.24 -8.02
CA ASP A 123 -6.29 0.41 -9.16
C ASP A 123 -4.80 0.49 -9.51
N ASP A 124 -4.17 1.67 -9.41
CA ASP A 124 -2.72 1.80 -9.57
C ASP A 124 -1.97 0.99 -8.50
N TRP A 125 -2.41 1.07 -7.25
CA TRP A 125 -1.87 0.25 -6.16
C TRP A 125 -2.04 -1.25 -6.43
N ARG A 126 -3.23 -1.68 -6.87
CA ARG A 126 -3.48 -3.08 -7.21
C ARG A 126 -2.54 -3.56 -8.31
N ARG A 127 -2.38 -2.79 -9.40
CA ARG A 127 -1.47 -3.14 -10.49
C ARG A 127 -0.01 -3.19 -10.05
N THR A 128 0.44 -2.24 -9.22
CA THR A 128 1.80 -2.26 -8.67
C THR A 128 2.04 -3.51 -7.83
N ILE A 129 1.11 -3.83 -6.92
CA ILE A 129 1.20 -5.04 -6.08
C ILE A 129 1.15 -6.30 -6.94
N GLU A 130 0.27 -6.38 -7.93
CA GLU A 130 0.20 -7.51 -8.87
C GLU A 130 1.50 -7.68 -9.65
N THR A 131 2.15 -6.58 -10.04
CA THR A 131 3.41 -6.60 -10.79
C THR A 131 4.59 -6.97 -9.88
N GLU A 132 4.69 -6.39 -8.69
CA GLU A 132 5.69 -6.74 -7.68
C GLU A 132 5.55 -8.20 -7.24
N LEU A 133 4.32 -8.66 -7.00
CA LEU A 133 4.03 -10.06 -6.73
C LEU A 133 4.33 -10.94 -7.94
N ALA A 134 4.05 -10.51 -9.17
CA ALA A 134 4.40 -11.29 -10.36
C ALA A 134 5.91 -11.44 -10.53
N ASP A 135 6.70 -10.43 -10.14
CA ASP A 135 8.15 -10.47 -10.17
C ASP A 135 8.76 -11.26 -9.00
N GLU A 136 8.18 -11.19 -7.80
CA GLU A 136 8.61 -11.96 -6.63
C GLU A 136 8.15 -13.43 -6.70
N TYR A 137 6.96 -13.69 -7.25
CA TYR A 137 6.40 -15.02 -7.52
C TYR A 137 6.66 -15.51 -8.94
N ARG A 138 7.56 -14.89 -9.71
CA ARG A 138 8.16 -15.57 -10.86
C ARG A 138 8.69 -16.91 -10.34
N PRO A 139 8.25 -18.06 -10.88
CA PRO A 139 8.65 -19.36 -10.37
C PRO A 139 10.17 -19.41 -10.40
N SER A 140 10.78 -19.28 -9.21
CA SER A 140 12.22 -19.14 -9.07
C SER A 140 12.90 -20.27 -9.84
N ARG A 141 14.11 -20.04 -10.39
CA ARG A 141 14.86 -21.08 -11.12
C ARG A 141 14.90 -22.40 -10.33
N TRP A 142 14.91 -22.32 -9.00
CA TRP A 142 14.79 -23.43 -8.05
C TRP A 142 13.41 -24.12 -8.01
N LYS A 143 12.29 -23.39 -8.12
CA LYS A 143 10.94 -23.99 -8.24
C LYS A 143 10.78 -24.74 -9.56
N ARG A 144 11.33 -24.21 -10.65
CA ARG A 144 11.35 -24.91 -11.94
C ARG A 144 12.24 -26.15 -11.88
N LEU A 145 13.43 -26.02 -11.26
CA LEU A 145 14.34 -27.14 -11.07
C LEU A 145 13.71 -28.23 -10.20
N SER A 146 13.08 -27.87 -9.07
CA SER A 146 12.42 -28.83 -8.19
C SER A 146 11.26 -29.53 -8.88
N ASP A 147 10.39 -28.80 -9.59
CA ASP A 147 9.26 -29.38 -10.33
C ASP A 147 9.74 -30.31 -11.46
N THR A 148 10.85 -29.96 -12.12
CA THR A 148 11.47 -30.81 -13.15
C THR A 148 12.09 -32.07 -12.55
N LEU A 149 12.84 -31.95 -11.44
CA LEU A 149 13.43 -33.11 -10.74
C LEU A 149 12.35 -34.05 -10.20
N LEU A 150 11.25 -33.51 -9.67
CA LEU A 150 10.13 -34.29 -9.15
C LEU A 150 9.41 -35.04 -10.28
N LYS A 151 9.16 -34.39 -11.43
CA LYS A 151 8.61 -35.06 -12.63
C LYS A 151 9.53 -36.14 -13.17
N ILE A 152 10.83 -35.86 -13.30
CA ILE A 152 11.83 -36.83 -13.77
C ILE A 152 11.86 -38.03 -12.83
N GLY A 153 11.99 -37.81 -11.53
CA GLY A 153 12.10 -38.92 -10.59
C GLY A 153 10.80 -39.72 -10.43
N VAL A 154 9.61 -39.10 -10.55
CA VAL A 154 8.33 -39.85 -10.65
C VAL A 154 8.29 -40.70 -11.92
N ALA A 155 8.64 -40.13 -13.07
CA ALA A 155 8.67 -40.89 -14.33
C ALA A 155 9.63 -42.08 -14.27
N LEU A 156 10.78 -41.90 -13.62
CA LEU A 156 11.80 -42.93 -13.45
C LEU A 156 11.35 -44.02 -12.47
N LEU A 157 10.66 -43.66 -11.38
CA LEU A 157 10.02 -44.64 -10.49
C LEU A 157 8.94 -45.45 -11.19
N VAL A 158 8.07 -44.80 -11.97
CA VAL A 158 7.03 -45.48 -12.75
C VAL A 158 7.68 -46.44 -13.77
N PHE A 159 8.72 -46.00 -14.46
CA PHE A 159 9.45 -46.82 -15.42
C PHE A 159 10.10 -48.06 -14.78
N VAL A 160 10.73 -47.90 -13.62
CA VAL A 160 11.35 -49.01 -12.88
C VAL A 160 10.28 -49.94 -12.29
N SER A 161 9.17 -49.40 -11.81
CA SER A 161 8.04 -50.20 -11.33
C SER A 161 7.41 -51.02 -12.46
N LEU A 162 7.35 -50.48 -13.68
CA LEU A 162 6.84 -51.21 -14.85
C LEU A 162 7.83 -52.31 -15.29
N LEU A 163 9.13 -52.02 -15.27
CA LEU A 163 10.19 -53.00 -15.53
C LEU A 163 10.23 -54.12 -14.49
N ALA A 164 9.92 -53.84 -13.22
CA ALA A 164 9.84 -54.87 -12.19
C ALA A 164 8.70 -55.87 -12.42
N VAL A 165 7.61 -55.45 -13.08
CA VAL A 165 6.49 -56.33 -13.46
C VAL A 165 6.82 -57.14 -14.72
N VAL A 166 7.48 -56.53 -15.70
CA VAL A 166 7.73 -57.15 -17.03
C VAL A 166 9.02 -57.97 -17.07
N ALA A 167 10.04 -57.59 -16.30
CA ALA A 167 11.37 -58.20 -16.30
C ALA A 167 12.00 -58.18 -14.88
N PRO A 168 11.49 -59.01 -13.94
CA PRO A 168 11.90 -59.02 -12.54
C PRO A 168 13.38 -59.43 -12.33
N ASP A 169 13.90 -60.34 -13.17
CA ASP A 169 15.29 -60.80 -13.05
C ASP A 169 16.31 -59.72 -13.45
N PHE A 170 15.91 -58.77 -14.29
CA PHE A 170 16.76 -57.64 -14.70
C PHE A 170 16.81 -56.55 -13.61
N THR A 171 15.69 -56.31 -12.93
CA THR A 171 15.56 -55.29 -11.87
C THR A 171 16.22 -55.72 -10.56
N ASN A 172 16.32 -57.01 -10.26
CA ASN A 172 17.06 -57.55 -9.11
C ASN A 172 18.60 -57.53 -9.29
N GLY A 173 19.09 -57.21 -10.50
CA GLY A 173 20.52 -57.06 -10.82
C GLY A 173 20.91 -55.61 -11.16
N TYR A 174 21.66 -55.43 -12.25
CA TYR A 174 22.13 -54.12 -12.72
C TYR A 174 20.98 -53.15 -13.11
N GLY A 175 19.76 -53.64 -13.34
CA GLY A 175 18.58 -52.84 -13.64
C GLY A 175 18.00 -52.05 -12.45
N SER A 176 18.52 -52.24 -11.24
CA SER A 176 18.16 -51.44 -10.05
C SER A 176 18.81 -50.04 -10.04
N ILE A 177 19.90 -49.84 -10.80
CA ILE A 177 20.66 -48.58 -10.85
C ILE A 177 19.79 -47.39 -11.25
N PRO A 178 18.96 -47.45 -12.32
CA PRO A 178 17.99 -46.41 -12.62
C PRO A 178 17.08 -46.08 -11.44
N GLY A 179 16.55 -47.09 -10.72
CA GLY A 179 15.66 -46.88 -9.57
C GLY A 179 16.33 -46.13 -8.42
N ILE A 180 17.58 -46.46 -8.11
CA ILE A 180 18.38 -45.79 -7.08
C ILE A 180 18.66 -44.33 -7.49
N VAL A 181 19.02 -44.09 -8.75
CA VAL A 181 19.24 -42.73 -9.29
C VAL A 181 17.94 -41.91 -9.27
N GLY A 182 16.82 -42.50 -9.68
CA GLY A 182 15.50 -41.87 -9.62
C GLY A 182 15.07 -41.52 -8.20
N ALA A 183 15.31 -42.41 -7.23
CA ALA A 183 15.05 -42.15 -5.82
C ALA A 183 15.92 -41.01 -5.26
N GLY A 184 17.20 -40.95 -5.64
CA GLY A 184 18.09 -39.85 -5.26
C GLY A 184 17.67 -38.49 -5.86
N ILE A 185 17.22 -38.49 -7.11
CA ILE A 185 16.67 -37.29 -7.78
C ILE A 185 15.36 -36.82 -7.11
N LEU A 186 14.48 -37.75 -6.74
CA LEU A 186 13.27 -37.43 -5.98
C LEU A 186 13.57 -36.89 -4.60
N PHE A 187 14.49 -37.53 -3.87
CA PHE A 187 14.87 -37.09 -2.54
C PHE A 187 15.48 -35.70 -2.57
N SER A 188 16.32 -35.38 -3.55
CA SER A 188 16.88 -34.04 -3.72
C SER A 188 15.82 -33.00 -4.11
N GLY A 189 14.87 -33.33 -4.98
CA GLY A 189 13.70 -32.49 -5.28
C GLY A 189 12.84 -32.21 -4.03
N LEU A 190 12.55 -33.24 -3.24
CA LEU A 190 11.80 -33.15 -1.98
C LEU A 190 12.57 -32.39 -0.90
N ALA A 191 13.89 -32.56 -0.81
CA ALA A 191 14.73 -31.84 0.14
C ALA A 191 14.73 -30.33 -0.16
N ILE A 192 14.80 -29.93 -1.44
CA ILE A 192 14.70 -28.52 -1.84
C ILE A 192 13.33 -27.93 -1.46
N VAL A 193 12.25 -28.68 -1.69
CA VAL A 193 10.89 -28.27 -1.29
C VAL A 193 10.77 -28.19 0.23
N GLY A 194 11.31 -29.16 0.97
CA GLY A 194 11.29 -29.20 2.43
C GLY A 194 12.07 -28.04 3.06
N VAL A 195 13.28 -27.74 2.57
CA VAL A 195 14.07 -26.58 3.02
C VAL A 195 13.33 -25.27 2.74
N ARG A 196 12.62 -25.18 1.62
CA ARG A 196 11.81 -23.99 1.29
C ARG A 196 10.60 -23.87 2.23
N ALA A 197 9.86 -24.95 2.47
CA ALA A 197 8.74 -24.96 3.42
C ALA A 197 9.21 -24.56 4.83
N VAL A 198 10.34 -25.08 5.29
CA VAL A 198 10.91 -24.69 6.59
C VAL A 198 11.30 -23.20 6.61
N LYS A 199 11.92 -22.70 5.54
CA LYS A 199 12.40 -21.31 5.49
C LYS A 199 11.25 -20.30 5.40
N TYR A 200 10.22 -20.59 4.62
CA TYR A 200 9.17 -19.63 4.27
C TYR A 200 7.88 -19.82 5.06
N ASP A 201 7.59 -21.02 5.57
CA ASP A 201 6.36 -21.28 6.34
C ASP A 201 6.67 -21.44 7.83
N VAL A 202 7.71 -22.20 8.18
CA VAL A 202 8.00 -22.54 9.58
C VAL A 202 8.74 -21.42 10.32
N LEU A 203 9.78 -20.84 9.73
CA LEU A 203 10.56 -19.77 10.37
C LEU A 203 9.74 -18.50 10.65
N PRO A 204 8.86 -18.01 9.75
CA PRO A 204 8.03 -16.84 10.04
C PRO A 204 6.96 -17.13 11.09
N ALA A 205 6.35 -18.32 11.06
CA ALA A 205 5.38 -18.74 12.08
C ALA A 205 6.02 -18.85 13.48
N LEU A 206 7.24 -19.41 13.57
CA LEU A 206 7.99 -19.47 14.83
C LEU A 206 8.41 -18.09 15.35
N ARG A 207 8.80 -17.18 14.44
CA ARG A 207 9.09 -15.79 14.82
C ARG A 207 7.84 -15.09 15.33
N TRP A 208 6.72 -15.23 14.63
CA TRP A 208 5.43 -14.64 15.04
C TRP A 208 5.00 -15.13 16.42
N VAL A 209 5.06 -16.44 16.67
CA VAL A 209 4.78 -17.06 17.99
C VAL A 209 5.75 -16.55 19.08
N ALA A 210 7.02 -16.32 18.75
CA ALA A 210 8.00 -15.82 19.70
C ALA A 210 7.79 -14.33 20.06
N THR A 211 7.33 -13.51 19.11
CA THR A 211 7.08 -12.08 19.34
C THR A 211 5.72 -11.78 19.98
N ASP A 212 4.69 -12.59 19.72
CA ASP A 212 3.37 -12.38 20.34
C ASP A 212 2.61 -13.71 20.55
N PRO A 213 2.97 -14.47 21.60
CA PRO A 213 2.39 -15.79 21.86
C PRO A 213 0.90 -15.74 22.19
N SER A 214 0.40 -14.59 22.65
CA SER A 214 -1.00 -14.40 23.05
C SER A 214 -1.94 -14.22 21.86
N ALA A 215 -1.48 -13.54 20.80
CA ALA A 215 -2.21 -13.37 19.55
C ALA A 215 -2.28 -14.69 18.75
N ALA A 216 -1.21 -15.48 18.77
CA ALA A 216 -1.15 -16.79 18.13
C ALA A 216 -2.15 -17.78 18.73
N PHE A 217 -2.32 -17.78 20.05
CA PHE A 217 -3.25 -18.67 20.73
C PHE A 217 -4.72 -18.31 20.47
N ARG A 218 -5.05 -17.01 20.36
CA ARG A 218 -6.42 -16.57 19.99
C ARG A 218 -6.77 -16.92 18.54
N ALA A 219 -5.84 -16.69 17.61
CA ALA A 219 -6.06 -17.01 16.19
C ALA A 219 -6.31 -18.52 15.95
N PHE A 220 -5.69 -19.39 16.76
CA PHE A 220 -5.90 -20.83 16.69
C PHE A 220 -7.23 -21.25 17.34
N TRP A 221 -7.68 -20.53 18.36
CA TRP A 221 -8.93 -20.79 19.07
C TRP A 221 -10.17 -20.30 18.30
N ASP A 222 -10.06 -19.21 17.54
CA ASP A 222 -11.14 -18.70 16.69
C ASP A 222 -11.36 -19.55 15.42
N GLN A 223 -10.49 -20.52 15.15
CA GLN A 223 -10.54 -21.39 13.97
C GLN A 223 -11.14 -22.79 14.27
N PHE A 224 -11.54 -23.04 15.52
CA PHE A 224 -12.18 -24.28 15.99
C PHE A 224 -13.53 -23.98 16.65
#